data_AF-A0A820K5L1-F1
#
_entry.id   AF-A0A820K5L1-F1
#
_cell.length_a   1.000
_cell.length_b   1.000
_cell.length_c   1.000
_cell.angle_alpha   90.00
_cell.angle_beta   90.00
_cell.angle_gamma   90.00
#
_symmetry.space_group_name_H-M   'P 1'
#
loop_
_entity.id
_entity.type
_entity.pdbx_description
1 polymer ?
#
loop_
_entity_poly.entity_id
_entity_poly.type
_entity_poly.pdbx_seq_one_letter_code
_entity_poly.pdbx_strand_id
1 'polypeptide(L)'
;FDVLEISSGFLSIPADDWTELVKLVNSYGLKAKPEIGIQWGAGGDASIKELENAGTRDSKWLIDRAKKFLDAGAHMIMIESEGITENVKSWRTDVISAITSNLPQDKIMFEAADPQVFAY
;
A
#
# COMPACT_ATOMS: atom_id res chain seq x y z
N PHE A 1 -16.35 7.98 12.28
CA PHE A 1 -15.18 7.19 11.89
C PHE A 1 -13.96 7.81 12.52
N ASP A 2 -13.00 7.02 12.98
CA ASP A 2 -11.76 7.52 13.63
C ASP A 2 -10.52 7.35 12.75
N VAL A 3 -10.64 6.59 11.66
CA VAL A 3 -9.58 6.29 10.70
C VAL A 3 -10.05 6.74 9.32
N LEU A 4 -9.17 7.37 8.55
CA LEU A 4 -9.38 7.67 7.14
C LEU A 4 -8.29 7.01 6.30
N GLU A 5 -8.72 6.15 5.38
CA GLU A 5 -7.84 5.56 4.38
C GLU A 5 -7.62 6.52 3.22
N ILE A 6 -6.40 6.54 2.69
CA ILE A 6 -6.02 7.40 1.57
C ILE A 6 -5.35 6.49 0.53
N SER A 7 -6.10 6.08 -0.49
CA SER A 7 -5.61 5.24 -1.58
C SER A 7 -5.32 6.07 -2.84
N SER A 8 -4.51 5.51 -3.74
CA SER A 8 -4.13 6.15 -5.01
C SER A 8 -4.34 5.23 -6.22
N GLY A 9 -5.24 4.26 -6.09
CA GLY A 9 -5.50 3.25 -7.13
C GLY A 9 -5.98 3.82 -8.45
N PHE A 10 -6.88 4.80 -8.40
CA PHE A 10 -7.46 5.43 -9.59
C PHE A 10 -6.78 6.74 -10.02
N LEU A 11 -6.04 7.38 -9.12
CA LEU A 11 -5.45 8.70 -9.33
C LEU A 11 -3.98 8.69 -8.90
N SER A 12 -3.10 9.13 -9.78
CA SER A 12 -1.69 9.32 -9.42
C SER A 12 -1.54 10.52 -8.49
N ILE A 13 -1.15 10.26 -7.24
CA ILE A 13 -0.83 11.31 -6.25
C ILE A 13 0.70 11.40 -6.11
N PRO A 14 1.32 12.58 -6.35
CA PRO A 14 2.72 12.80 -6.02
C PRO A 14 3.00 12.49 -4.55
N ALA A 15 4.19 11.94 -4.26
CA ALA A 15 4.49 11.49 -2.90
C ALA A 15 4.48 12.63 -1.87
N ASP A 16 4.87 13.84 -2.25
CA ASP A 16 4.78 15.04 -1.40
C ASP A 16 3.32 15.40 -1.10
N ASP A 17 2.47 15.48 -2.13
CA ASP A 17 1.05 15.81 -1.96
C ASP A 17 0.32 14.78 -1.11
N TRP A 18 0.62 13.49 -1.29
CA TRP A 18 0.06 12.42 -0.46
C TRP A 18 0.52 12.53 1.00
N THR A 19 1.75 12.97 1.23
CA THR A 19 2.27 13.25 2.59
C THR A 19 1.50 14.42 3.22
N GLU A 20 1.16 15.45 2.46
CA GLU A 20 0.32 16.55 2.96
C GLU A 20 -1.11 16.09 3.25
N LEU A 21 -1.67 15.16 2.48
CA LEU A 21 -2.96 14.54 2.81
C LEU A 21 -2.92 13.79 4.15
N VAL A 22 -1.85 13.04 4.43
CA VAL A 22 -1.65 12.37 5.74
C VAL A 22 -1.68 13.40 6.87
N LYS A 23 -0.93 14.50 6.74
CA LYS A 23 -0.91 15.58 7.74
C LYS A 23 -2.27 16.25 7.88
N LEU A 24 -2.96 16.48 6.78
CA LEU A 24 -4.28 17.10 6.76
C LEU A 24 -5.28 16.25 7.55
N VAL A 25 -5.35 14.94 7.28
CA VAL A 25 -6.21 14.01 8.02
C VAL A 25 -5.92 14.05 9.52
N ASN A 26 -4.64 14.00 9.89
CA ASN A 26 -4.22 14.09 11.29
C ASN A 26 -4.60 15.44 11.93
N SER A 27 -4.57 16.55 11.19
CA SER A 27 -4.96 17.87 11.69
C SER A 27 -6.46 17.97 12.05
N TYR A 28 -7.29 17.12 11.45
CA TYR A 28 -8.71 16.97 11.81
C TYR A 28 -8.94 15.96 12.95
N GLY A 29 -7.88 15.45 13.59
CA GLY A 29 -7.97 14.48 14.68
C GLY A 29 -8.30 13.05 14.27
N LEU A 30 -8.27 12.76 12.97
CA LEU A 30 -8.47 11.42 12.41
C LEU A 30 -7.13 10.69 12.28
N LYS A 31 -7.16 9.37 12.26
CA LYS A 31 -5.98 8.51 12.02
C LYS A 31 -5.82 8.25 10.53
N ALA A 32 -4.80 8.82 9.92
CA ALA A 32 -4.48 8.54 8.51
C ALA A 32 -3.96 7.10 8.34
N LYS A 33 -4.53 6.36 7.38
CA LYS A 33 -4.11 5.02 6.99
C LYS A 33 -3.89 4.95 5.46
N PRO A 34 -2.79 5.50 4.92
CA PRO A 34 -2.54 5.44 3.48
C PRO A 34 -2.34 4.01 3.00
N GLU A 35 -2.84 3.72 1.81
CA GLU A 35 -2.74 2.42 1.13
C GLU A 35 -1.75 2.48 -0.02
N ILE A 36 -0.75 1.60 -0.01
CA ILE A 36 0.35 1.61 -0.98
C ILE A 36 0.47 0.22 -1.63
N GLY A 37 0.31 0.18 -2.95
CA GLY A 37 0.60 -1.00 -3.77
C GLY A 37 1.86 -0.85 -4.61
N ILE A 38 2.40 -1.98 -5.07
CA ILE A 38 3.47 -2.01 -6.07
C ILE A 38 2.92 -2.02 -7.51
N GLN A 39 1.66 -2.39 -7.68
CA GLN A 39 1.00 -2.46 -8.97
C GLN A 39 0.35 -1.11 -9.31
N TRP A 40 0.54 -0.61 -10.53
CA TRP A 40 -0.16 0.59 -10.98
C TRP A 40 -1.61 0.24 -11.32
N GLY A 41 -2.56 1.10 -10.91
CA GLY A 41 -3.99 0.85 -11.06
C GLY A 41 -4.57 -0.05 -9.95
N ALA A 42 -3.76 -0.39 -8.94
CA ALA A 42 -4.17 -1.31 -7.91
C ALA A 42 -5.28 -0.75 -7.00
N GLY A 43 -6.24 -1.58 -6.58
CA GLY A 43 -7.48 -1.15 -5.91
C GLY A 43 -8.54 -0.61 -6.89
N GLY A 44 -8.31 -0.83 -8.20
CA GLY A 44 -9.03 -0.23 -9.32
C GLY A 44 -9.99 -1.15 -10.10
N ASP A 45 -10.18 -2.40 -9.66
CA ASP A 45 -10.89 -3.47 -10.39
C ASP A 45 -10.29 -3.74 -11.79
N ALA A 46 -8.96 -3.60 -11.92
CA ALA A 46 -8.25 -3.81 -13.18
C ALA A 46 -7.93 -5.30 -13.40
N SER A 47 -8.07 -5.79 -14.63
CA SER A 47 -7.77 -7.20 -14.95
C SER A 47 -6.26 -7.50 -14.87
N ILE A 48 -5.89 -8.75 -14.61
CA ILE A 48 -4.49 -9.23 -14.60
C ILE A 48 -3.71 -8.76 -15.83
N LYS A 49 -4.33 -8.79 -17.01
CA LYS A 49 -3.67 -8.39 -18.27
C LYS A 49 -3.40 -6.88 -18.33
N GLU A 50 -4.30 -6.06 -17.78
CA GLU A 50 -4.10 -4.61 -17.70
C GLU A 50 -3.00 -4.27 -16.69
N LEU A 51 -2.98 -4.99 -15.57
CA LEU A 51 -1.96 -4.86 -14.53
C LEU A 51 -0.56 -5.29 -15.02
N GLU A 52 -0.47 -6.44 -15.70
CA GLU A 52 0.79 -6.91 -16.33
C GLU A 52 1.35 -5.89 -17.32
N ASN A 53 0.49 -5.23 -18.10
CA ASN A 53 0.90 -4.20 -19.06
C ASN A 53 1.31 -2.88 -18.39
N ALA A 54 0.68 -2.52 -17.27
CA ALA A 54 1.01 -1.32 -16.50
C ALA A 54 2.35 -1.45 -15.77
N GLY A 55 2.78 -2.70 -15.50
CA GLY A 55 4.05 -3.04 -14.87
C GLY A 55 4.04 -2.87 -13.35
N THR A 56 5.02 -3.48 -12.70
CA THR A 56 5.18 -3.47 -11.24
C THR A 56 6.29 -2.51 -10.82
N ARG A 57 6.09 -1.79 -9.72
CA ARG A 57 7.10 -0.98 -9.06
C ARG A 57 7.98 -1.85 -8.17
N ASP A 58 9.20 -1.38 -7.92
CA ASP A 58 10.11 -2.00 -6.96
C ASP A 58 9.54 -1.90 -5.53
N SER A 59 9.71 -2.94 -4.72
CA SER A 59 9.41 -2.93 -3.28
C SER A 59 10.00 -1.72 -2.54
N LYS A 60 11.18 -1.24 -2.95
CA LYS A 60 11.83 -0.04 -2.42
C LYS A 60 10.97 1.20 -2.60
N TRP A 61 10.28 1.34 -3.73
CA TRP A 61 9.41 2.47 -4.01
C TRP A 61 8.26 2.58 -2.99
N LEU A 62 7.70 1.43 -2.61
CA LEU A 62 6.66 1.31 -1.59
C LEU A 62 7.24 1.60 -0.20
N ILE A 63 8.39 0.98 0.14
CA ILE A 63 9.05 1.16 1.44
C ILE A 63 9.43 2.63 1.68
N ASP A 64 9.98 3.32 0.68
CA ASP A 64 10.37 4.72 0.80
C ASP A 64 9.15 5.63 1.11
N ARG A 65 7.99 5.34 0.51
CA ARG A 65 6.74 6.07 0.77
C ARG A 65 6.15 5.74 2.13
N ALA A 66 6.12 4.45 2.49
CA ALA A 66 5.66 4.02 3.79
C ALA A 66 6.44 4.73 4.90
N LYS A 67 7.79 4.79 4.81
CA LYS A 67 8.64 5.54 5.74
C LYS A 67 8.24 7.02 5.79
N LYS A 68 8.12 7.67 4.63
CA LYS A 68 7.73 9.09 4.55
C LYS A 68 6.36 9.37 5.19
N PHE A 69 5.38 8.49 4.99
CA PHE A 69 4.05 8.66 5.55
C PHE A 69 4.03 8.39 7.05
N LEU A 70 4.78 7.41 7.53
CA LEU A 70 4.98 7.18 8.97
C LEU A 70 5.65 8.38 9.63
N ASP A 71 6.68 8.97 9.01
CA ASP A 71 7.34 10.19 9.48
C ASP A 71 6.37 11.39 9.53
N ALA A 72 5.38 11.43 8.64
CA ALA A 72 4.30 12.42 8.63
C ALA A 72 3.16 12.12 9.63
N GLY A 73 3.28 11.05 10.41
CA GLY A 73 2.33 10.68 11.46
C GLY A 73 1.21 9.74 10.98
N ALA A 74 1.38 9.00 9.89
CA ALA A 74 0.44 7.96 9.52
C ALA A 74 0.28 6.96 10.68
N HIS A 75 -0.98 6.59 10.96
CA HIS A 75 -1.29 5.63 12.01
C HIS A 75 -0.75 4.24 11.67
N MET A 76 -0.95 3.83 10.42
CA MET A 76 -0.63 2.53 9.86
C MET A 76 -0.54 2.65 8.34
N ILE A 77 0.25 1.79 7.69
CA ILE A 77 0.31 1.67 6.24
C ILE A 77 -0.44 0.41 5.83
N MET A 78 -1.45 0.57 4.98
CA MET A 78 -2.11 -0.55 4.31
C MET A 78 -1.27 -0.94 3.09
N ILE A 79 -0.97 -2.23 2.95
CA ILE A 79 -0.25 -2.81 1.83
C ILE A 79 -1.26 -3.53 0.96
N GLU A 80 -1.50 -2.99 -0.22
CA GLU A 80 -2.40 -3.52 -1.24
C GLU A 80 -1.91 -4.89 -1.76
N SER A 81 -2.82 -5.87 -1.86
CA SER A 81 -2.51 -7.24 -2.24
C SER A 81 -2.23 -7.41 -3.73
N GLU A 82 -2.79 -6.55 -4.58
CA GLU A 82 -2.61 -6.63 -6.03
C GLU A 82 -1.15 -6.46 -6.45
N GLY A 83 -0.66 -7.43 -7.23
CA GLY A 83 0.74 -7.53 -7.64
C GLY A 83 1.65 -8.23 -6.62
N ILE A 84 1.14 -8.59 -5.43
CA ILE A 84 1.87 -9.33 -4.39
C ILE A 84 1.30 -10.74 -4.20
N THR A 85 0.05 -10.84 -3.77
CA THR A 85 -0.68 -12.10 -3.53
C THR A 85 -1.91 -12.23 -4.41
N GLU A 86 -2.44 -11.10 -4.90
CA GLU A 86 -3.56 -11.01 -5.82
C GLU A 86 -3.08 -10.64 -7.23
N ASN A 87 -3.79 -11.12 -8.25
CA ASN A 87 -3.52 -10.82 -9.66
C ASN A 87 -2.08 -11.16 -10.12
N VAL A 88 -1.46 -12.17 -9.50
CA VAL A 88 -0.12 -12.69 -9.84
C VAL A 88 -0.14 -14.18 -10.15
N LYS A 89 0.77 -14.63 -11.03
CA LYS A 89 0.96 -16.07 -11.33
C LYS A 89 1.66 -16.82 -10.18
N SER A 90 2.45 -16.11 -9.39
CA SER A 90 3.19 -16.64 -8.26
C SER A 90 3.32 -15.54 -7.21
N TRP A 91 3.06 -15.87 -5.94
CA TRP A 91 3.16 -14.92 -4.84
C TRP A 91 4.56 -14.33 -4.71
N ARG A 92 4.61 -13.01 -4.52
CA ARG A 92 5.83 -12.22 -4.37
C ARG A 92 6.27 -12.15 -2.90
N THR A 93 6.60 -13.30 -2.32
CA THR A 93 7.06 -13.39 -0.92
C THR A 93 8.36 -12.61 -0.68
N ASP A 94 9.14 -12.34 -1.74
CA ASP A 94 10.29 -11.43 -1.72
C ASP A 94 9.88 -9.99 -1.35
N VAL A 95 8.75 -9.51 -1.87
CA VAL A 95 8.22 -8.18 -1.56
C VAL A 95 7.75 -8.13 -0.11
N ILE A 96 7.03 -9.15 0.35
CA ILE A 96 6.59 -9.26 1.76
C ILE A 96 7.81 -9.21 2.69
N SER A 97 8.83 -10.04 2.42
CA SER A 97 10.07 -10.08 3.21
C SER A 97 10.79 -8.74 3.23
N ALA A 98 10.86 -8.04 2.10
CA ALA A 98 11.46 -6.71 2.01
C ALA A 98 10.71 -5.68 2.87
N ILE A 99 9.37 -5.68 2.82
CA ILE A 99 8.51 -4.79 3.60
C ILE A 99 8.69 -5.04 5.09
N THR A 100 8.54 -6.29 5.55
CA THR A 100 8.64 -6.64 6.97
C THR A 100 10.04 -6.44 7.55
N SER A 101 11.09 -6.50 6.72
CA SER A 101 12.47 -6.22 7.14
C SER A 101 12.77 -4.73 7.29
N ASN A 102 11.97 -3.84 6.70
CA ASN A 102 12.28 -2.41 6.60
C ASN A 102 11.27 -1.49 7.28
N LEU A 103 10.09 -1.99 7.66
CA LEU A 103 9.02 -1.23 8.29
C LEU A 103 8.65 -1.83 9.66
N PRO A 104 8.22 -1.02 10.62
CA PRO A 104 7.78 -1.53 11.92
C PRO A 104 6.55 -2.43 11.76
N GLN A 105 6.59 -3.62 12.36
CA GLN A 105 5.54 -4.62 12.21
C GLN A 105 4.17 -4.13 12.74
N ASP A 106 4.17 -3.31 13.79
CA ASP A 106 2.97 -2.72 14.39
C ASP A 106 2.41 -1.54 13.58
N LYS A 107 3.07 -1.15 12.48
CA LYS A 107 2.73 -0.02 11.62
C LYS A 107 2.33 -0.41 10.20
N ILE A 108 2.27 -1.70 9.90
CA ILE A 108 1.87 -2.20 8.59
C ILE A 108 0.71 -3.19 8.72
N MET A 109 -0.17 -3.17 7.72
CA MET A 109 -1.26 -4.12 7.56
C MET A 109 -1.25 -4.59 6.12
N PHE A 110 -1.27 -5.90 5.90
CA PHE A 110 -1.41 -6.47 4.56
C PHE A 110 -2.87 -6.69 4.26
N GLU A 111 -3.29 -6.26 3.08
CA GLU A 111 -4.55 -6.72 2.52
C GLU A 111 -4.47 -8.21 2.17
N ALA A 112 -5.60 -8.88 2.38
CA ALA A 112 -5.74 -10.31 2.32
C ALA A 112 -7.03 -10.68 1.59
N ALA A 113 -7.11 -10.29 0.31
CA ALA A 113 -8.32 -10.40 -0.49
C ALA A 113 -8.74 -11.85 -0.81
N ASP A 114 -7.78 -12.79 -0.93
CA ASP A 114 -8.05 -14.20 -1.22
C ASP A 114 -7.94 -15.08 0.05
N PRO A 115 -8.92 -15.96 0.35
CA PRO A 115 -8.85 -16.87 1.50
C PRO A 115 -7.55 -17.68 1.62
N GLN A 116 -6.89 -18.03 0.51
CA GLN A 116 -5.67 -18.82 0.51
C GLN A 116 -4.51 -18.12 1.24
N VAL A 117 -4.50 -16.78 1.28
CA VAL A 117 -3.42 -16.01 1.93
C VAL A 117 -3.37 -16.22 3.44
N PHE A 118 -4.47 -16.66 4.07
CA PHE A 118 -4.52 -16.96 5.50
C PHE A 118 -3.99 -18.35 5.86
N ALA A 119 -3.69 -19.19 4.87
CA ALA A 119 -3.24 -20.56 5.10
C ALA A 119 -1.73 -20.68 5.36
N TYR A 120 -0.97 -19.59 5.27
CA TYR A 120 0.51 -19.53 5.34
C TYR A 120 0.98 -18.39 6.24
#